data_AF-A0AAU3Q7V5-F1
#
_entry.id   AF-A0AAU3Q7V5-F1
#
_cell.length_a   1.000
_cell.length_b   1.000
_cell.length_c   1.000
_cell.angle_alpha   90.00
_cell.angle_beta   90.00
_cell.angle_gamma   90.00
#
_symmetry.space_group_name_H-M   'P 1'
#
loop_
_entity.id
_entity.type
_entity.pdbx_description
1 polymer ?
#
loop_
_entity_poly.entity_id
_entity_poly.type
_entity_poly.pdbx_seq_one_letter_code
_entity_poly.pdbx_strand_id
1 'polypeptide(L)'
;MATRVAAGGRDRCPPQRAQRLALLAAAQDGSAAHECLIQFWRRILAPVPRGEVDRYVGWNVPQPPADPSIDDVVAYAELTALATDPEMHHAVRQQYWRNHPESIRDRHGLYIEVGEVVADVVTLVSQGVRPHGGSELDRFVNAHADARGERDTPQFREHMLIDATDNHHRIHRYWALTAQLLGTRITVGPTHDWLYNALARPTELADTADR
;
A
#
# COMPACT_ATOMS: atom_id res chain seq x y z
N MET A 1 -21.88 52.01 4.31
CA MET A 1 -21.97 51.85 2.84
C MET A 1 -20.54 51.86 2.30
N ALA A 2 -19.97 50.93 1.53
CA ALA A 2 -20.32 49.60 0.98
C ALA A 2 -18.94 48.94 0.68
N THR A 3 -18.63 47.71 1.12
CA THR A 3 -18.88 46.38 0.52
C THR A 3 -17.95 45.95 -0.64
N ARG A 4 -17.15 44.90 -0.35
CA ARG A 4 -16.62 43.75 -1.16
C ARG A 4 -15.62 43.99 -2.31
N VAL A 5 -14.43 43.37 -2.27
CA VAL A 5 -13.99 41.96 -2.54
C VAL A 5 -13.70 41.68 -4.02
N ALA A 6 -12.45 41.32 -4.30
CA ALA A 6 -12.01 40.25 -5.21
C ALA A 6 -10.63 39.79 -4.66
N ALA A 7 -10.40 38.60 -4.10
CA ALA A 7 -10.63 37.22 -4.54
C ALA A 7 -9.84 36.83 -5.81
N GLY A 8 -8.81 36.01 -5.60
CA GLY A 8 -8.54 34.85 -6.45
C GLY A 8 -7.41 34.99 -7.48
N GLY A 9 -6.29 34.31 -7.22
CA GLY A 9 -5.27 34.06 -8.24
C GLY A 9 -3.99 33.44 -7.68
N ARG A 10 -4.07 32.22 -7.13
CA ARG A 10 -2.86 31.39 -6.92
C ARG A 10 -2.38 30.92 -8.29
N ASP A 11 -1.60 31.77 -8.95
CA ASP A 11 -0.88 31.42 -10.16
C ASP A 11 0.20 30.39 -9.79
N ARG A 12 -0.09 29.13 -10.11
CA ARG A 12 0.86 28.02 -9.98
C ARG A 12 1.71 28.00 -11.26
N CYS A 13 3.03 28.00 -11.08
CA CYS A 13 4.05 28.13 -12.12
C CYS A 13 3.73 27.34 -13.42
N PRO A 14 3.85 27.94 -14.62
CA PRO A 14 3.56 27.31 -15.93
C PRO A 14 4.09 25.87 -16.14
N PRO A 15 5.34 25.51 -15.76
CA PRO A 15 5.84 24.14 -15.88
C PRO A 15 5.04 23.10 -15.07
N GLN A 16 4.54 23.47 -13.88
CA GLN A 16 3.70 22.56 -13.06
C GLN A 16 2.32 22.35 -13.69
N ARG A 17 1.78 23.38 -14.36
CA ARG A 17 0.52 23.27 -15.11
C ARG A 17 0.68 22.38 -16.33
N ALA A 18 1.75 22.55 -17.11
CA ALA A 18 2.03 21.70 -18.26
C ALA A 18 2.22 20.24 -17.86
N GLN A 19 2.96 19.98 -16.77
CA GLN A 19 3.16 18.63 -16.25
C GLN A 19 1.84 17.98 -15.79
N ARG A 20 0.97 18.73 -15.10
CA ARG A 20 -0.37 18.24 -14.73
C ARG A 20 -1.25 17.97 -15.94
N LEU A 21 -1.23 18.83 -16.95
CA LEU A 21 -1.99 18.62 -18.19
C LEU A 21 -1.50 17.40 -18.97
N ALA A 22 -0.18 17.17 -19.00
CA ALA A 22 0.40 15.98 -19.59
C ALA A 22 -0.02 14.70 -18.85
N LEU A 23 -0.05 14.73 -17.52
CA LEU A 23 -0.55 13.61 -16.70
C LEU A 23 -2.03 13.33 -16.96
N LEU A 24 -2.86 14.38 -17.03
CA LEU A 24 -4.28 14.22 -17.34
C LEU A 24 -4.51 13.69 -18.76
N ALA A 25 -3.75 14.17 -19.75
CA ALA A 25 -3.83 13.68 -21.12
C ALA A 25 -3.36 12.22 -21.24
N ALA A 26 -2.32 11.82 -20.49
CA ALA A 26 -1.89 10.42 -20.42
C ALA A 26 -2.92 9.53 -19.73
N ALA A 27 -3.61 10.03 -18.69
CA ALA A 27 -4.68 9.30 -18.02
C ALA A 27 -5.97 9.17 -18.85
N GLN A 28 -6.18 10.05 -19.85
CA GLN A 28 -7.25 9.85 -20.83
C GLN A 28 -7.02 8.59 -21.68
N ASP A 29 -5.75 8.18 -21.87
CA ASP A 29 -5.44 6.81 -22.31
C ASP A 29 -5.47 5.87 -21.10
N GLY A 30 -6.67 5.59 -20.62
CA GLY A 30 -6.91 4.73 -19.45
C GLY A 30 -6.23 3.37 -19.58
N SER A 31 -6.15 2.81 -20.79
CA SER A 31 -5.49 1.53 -21.06
C SER A 31 -3.98 1.59 -20.80
N ALA A 32 -3.30 2.64 -21.31
CA ALA A 32 -1.87 2.82 -21.06
C ALA A 32 -1.57 3.08 -19.58
N ALA A 33 -2.39 3.91 -18.94
CA ALA A 33 -2.28 4.20 -17.51
C ALA A 33 -2.50 2.92 -16.66
N HIS A 34 -3.45 2.06 -17.04
CA HIS A 34 -3.72 0.80 -16.38
C HIS A 34 -2.54 -0.18 -16.52
N GLU A 35 -1.99 -0.32 -17.72
CA GLU A 35 -0.81 -1.16 -17.95
C GLU A 35 0.38 -0.67 -17.11
N CYS A 36 0.54 0.64 -16.91
CA CYS A 36 1.56 1.18 -16.01
C CYS A 36 1.40 0.66 -14.57
N LEU A 37 0.17 0.64 -14.04
CA LEU A 37 -0.13 0.10 -12.71
C LEU A 37 0.15 -1.41 -12.63
N ILE A 38 -0.19 -2.17 -13.67
CA ILE A 38 0.13 -3.60 -13.75
C ILE A 38 1.64 -3.82 -13.70
N GLN A 39 2.41 -3.07 -14.50
CA GLN A 39 3.85 -3.19 -14.56
C GLN A 39 4.54 -2.78 -13.25
N PHE A 40 3.98 -1.79 -12.54
CA PHE A 40 4.42 -1.42 -11.20
C PHE A 40 4.33 -2.61 -10.22
N TRP A 41 3.16 -3.27 -10.13
CA TRP A 41 2.99 -4.43 -9.25
C TRP A 41 3.79 -5.65 -9.69
N ARG A 42 3.91 -5.89 -10.99
CA ARG A 42 4.77 -6.97 -11.52
C ARG A 42 6.23 -6.80 -11.15
N ARG A 43 6.74 -5.57 -11.04
CA ARG A 43 8.11 -5.30 -10.59
C ARG A 43 8.28 -5.50 -9.09
N ILE A 44 7.32 -5.04 -8.29
CA ILE A 44 7.31 -5.24 -6.83
C ILE A 44 7.29 -6.73 -6.49
N LEU A 45 6.42 -7.49 -7.16
CA LEU A 45 6.18 -8.90 -6.92
C LEU A 45 6.96 -9.83 -7.86
N ALA A 46 8.02 -9.34 -8.53
CA ALA A 46 8.78 -10.12 -9.50
C ALA A 46 9.27 -11.51 -9.04
N PRO A 47 9.57 -11.76 -7.75
CA PRO A 47 9.92 -13.10 -7.26
C PRO A 47 8.75 -14.10 -7.17
N VAL A 48 7.52 -13.64 -7.35
CA VAL A 48 6.28 -14.43 -7.22
C VAL A 48 5.84 -14.94 -8.61
N PRO A 49 5.29 -16.17 -8.73
CA PRO A 49 4.77 -16.69 -9.99
C PRO A 49 3.75 -15.77 -10.64
N ARG A 50 3.82 -15.61 -11.98
CA ARG A 50 2.97 -14.67 -12.73
C ARG A 50 1.47 -14.83 -12.46
N GLY A 51 0.97 -16.06 -12.35
CA GLY A 51 -0.46 -16.30 -12.10
C GLY A 51 -0.96 -15.73 -10.77
N GLU A 52 -0.11 -15.72 -9.74
CA GLU A 52 -0.44 -15.13 -8.44
C GLU A 52 -0.37 -13.61 -8.47
N VAL A 53 0.61 -13.07 -9.19
CA VAL A 53 0.71 -11.62 -9.43
C VAL A 53 -0.50 -11.12 -10.21
N ASP A 54 -0.94 -11.86 -11.23
CA ASP A 54 -2.12 -11.49 -12.02
C ASP A 54 -3.41 -11.53 -11.17
N ARG A 55 -3.53 -12.48 -10.23
CA ARG A 55 -4.62 -12.51 -9.23
C ARG A 55 -4.57 -11.30 -8.30
N TYR A 56 -3.38 -10.95 -7.80
CA TYR A 56 -3.19 -9.77 -6.97
C TYR A 56 -3.57 -8.49 -7.72
N VAL A 57 -3.15 -8.36 -8.97
CA VAL A 57 -3.46 -7.24 -9.86
C VAL A 57 -4.97 -7.16 -10.08
N GLY A 58 -5.64 -8.27 -10.41
CA GLY A 58 -7.09 -8.29 -10.62
C GLY A 58 -7.90 -7.87 -9.38
N TRP A 59 -7.34 -8.04 -8.18
CA TRP A 59 -7.96 -7.59 -6.93
C TRP A 59 -7.69 -6.12 -6.61
N ASN A 60 -6.44 -5.68 -6.78
CA ASN A 60 -5.94 -4.41 -6.23
C ASN A 60 -5.73 -3.29 -7.26
N VAL A 61 -5.70 -3.59 -8.56
CA VAL A 61 -5.52 -2.58 -9.62
C VAL A 61 -6.88 -2.21 -10.21
N PRO A 62 -7.32 -0.94 -10.09
CA PRO A 62 -8.60 -0.51 -10.63
C PRO A 62 -8.57 -0.50 -12.15
N GLN A 63 -9.60 -1.10 -12.76
CA GLN A 63 -9.86 -0.92 -14.18
C GLN A 63 -10.22 0.56 -14.44
N PRO A 64 -9.78 1.14 -15.56
CA PRO A 64 -10.27 2.45 -15.99
C PRO A 64 -11.80 2.41 -16.14
N PRO A 65 -12.54 3.36 -15.55
CA PRO A 65 -13.99 3.44 -15.74
C PRO A 65 -14.34 3.64 -17.22
N ALA A 66 -15.43 3.01 -17.69
CA ALA A 66 -15.90 3.18 -19.07
C ALA A 66 -16.40 4.60 -19.36
N ASP A 67 -16.95 5.27 -18.34
CA ASP A 67 -17.39 6.66 -18.37
C ASP A 67 -16.84 7.38 -17.13
N PRO A 68 -15.57 7.84 -17.17
CA PRO A 68 -14.90 8.37 -15.98
C PRO A 68 -15.39 9.78 -15.66
N SER A 69 -15.68 10.03 -14.38
CA SER A 69 -15.86 11.40 -13.89
C SER A 69 -14.53 12.18 -13.93
N ILE A 70 -14.59 13.50 -13.79
CA ILE A 70 -13.37 14.32 -13.68
C ILE A 70 -12.49 13.85 -12.52
N ASP A 71 -13.11 13.49 -11.38
CA ASP A 71 -12.39 13.03 -10.20
C ASP A 71 -11.71 11.68 -10.45
N ASP A 72 -12.31 10.80 -11.25
CA ASP A 72 -11.70 9.52 -11.65
C ASP A 72 -10.48 9.73 -12.54
N VAL A 73 -10.57 10.63 -13.53
CA VAL A 73 -9.43 10.97 -14.39
C VAL A 73 -8.27 11.53 -13.58
N VAL A 74 -8.56 12.43 -12.63
CA VAL A 74 -7.54 13.01 -11.75
C VAL A 74 -6.93 11.94 -10.85
N ALA A 75 -7.76 11.07 -10.25
CA ALA A 75 -7.29 10.00 -9.38
C ALA A 75 -6.40 9.01 -10.13
N TYR A 76 -6.78 8.63 -11.35
CA TYR A 76 -6.01 7.73 -12.19
C TYR A 76 -4.67 8.35 -12.62
N ALA A 77 -4.68 9.63 -13.00
CA ALA A 77 -3.46 10.37 -13.34
C ALA A 77 -2.47 10.43 -12.16
N GLU A 78 -2.97 10.66 -10.94
CA GLU A 78 -2.14 10.70 -9.74
C GLU A 78 -1.61 9.30 -9.36
N LEU A 79 -2.44 8.26 -9.48
CA LEU A 79 -2.02 6.86 -9.30
C LEU A 79 -0.90 6.48 -10.25
N THR A 80 -1.04 6.80 -11.54
CA THR A 80 0.01 6.55 -12.54
C THR A 80 1.27 7.33 -12.22
N ALA A 81 1.17 8.60 -11.83
CA ALA A 81 2.33 9.40 -11.44
C ALA A 81 3.08 8.77 -10.26
N LEU A 82 2.36 8.33 -9.22
CA LEU A 82 2.95 7.59 -8.09
C LEU A 82 3.59 6.27 -8.54
N ALA A 83 2.93 5.50 -9.41
CA ALA A 83 3.46 4.23 -9.90
C ALA A 83 4.73 4.36 -10.77
N THR A 84 4.93 5.53 -11.39
CA THR A 84 6.15 5.84 -12.17
C THR A 84 7.30 6.40 -11.33
N ASP A 85 7.05 6.77 -10.07
CA ASP A 85 8.05 7.34 -9.18
C ASP A 85 8.98 6.24 -8.62
N PRO A 86 10.30 6.31 -8.85
CA PRO A 86 11.25 5.32 -8.33
C PRO A 86 11.23 5.19 -6.80
N GLU A 87 11.00 6.29 -6.09
CA GLU A 87 10.93 6.30 -4.62
C GLU A 87 9.69 5.55 -4.11
N MET A 88 8.58 5.64 -4.86
CA MET A 88 7.37 4.88 -4.56
C MET A 88 7.62 3.37 -4.75
N HIS A 89 8.32 2.99 -5.82
CA HIS A 89 8.69 1.58 -6.02
C HIS A 89 9.56 1.06 -4.89
N HIS A 90 10.58 1.82 -4.45
CA HIS A 90 11.41 1.44 -3.30
C HIS A 90 10.57 1.31 -2.03
N ALA A 91 9.73 2.30 -1.73
CA ALA A 91 8.91 2.31 -0.53
C ALA A 91 7.94 1.13 -0.47
N VAL A 92 7.23 0.80 -1.55
CA VAL A 92 6.30 -0.34 -1.56
C VAL A 92 7.06 -1.67 -1.55
N ARG A 93 8.19 -1.76 -2.24
CA ARG A 93 9.02 -2.97 -2.18
C ARG A 93 9.51 -3.25 -0.76
N GLN A 94 9.92 -2.21 -0.04
CA GLN A 94 10.32 -2.29 1.37
C GLN A 94 9.14 -2.70 2.27
N GLN A 95 7.93 -2.19 2.05
CA GLN A 95 6.73 -2.59 2.79
C GLN A 95 6.43 -4.10 2.64
N TYR A 96 6.53 -4.63 1.43
CA TYR A 96 6.17 -6.02 1.13
C TYR A 96 7.24 -7.02 1.55
N TRP A 97 8.52 -6.70 1.31
CA TRP A 97 9.61 -7.64 1.52
C TRP A 97 10.34 -7.41 2.85
N ARG A 98 10.12 -6.28 3.52
CA ARG A 98 10.82 -5.85 4.75
C ARG A 98 12.34 -5.76 4.55
N ASN A 99 13.05 -5.44 5.62
CA ASN A 99 14.51 -5.36 5.62
C ASN A 99 15.17 -6.66 5.14
N HIS A 100 16.37 -6.48 4.59
CA HIS A 100 17.23 -7.53 4.08
C HIS A 100 16.47 -8.49 3.14
N PRO A 101 15.83 -8.01 2.06
CA PRO A 101 15.05 -8.86 1.17
C PRO A 101 15.88 -9.99 0.54
N GLU A 102 17.20 -9.85 0.47
CA GLU A 102 18.17 -10.88 0.08
C GLU A 102 18.22 -12.08 1.03
N SER A 103 17.93 -11.89 2.33
CA SER A 103 17.90 -12.94 3.35
C SER A 103 16.71 -13.90 3.21
N ILE A 104 15.68 -13.51 2.44
CA ILE A 104 14.48 -14.31 2.22
C ILE A 104 14.83 -15.51 1.34
N ARG A 105 14.81 -16.69 1.95
CA ARG A 105 15.12 -17.98 1.32
C ARG A 105 13.93 -18.49 0.50
N ASP A 106 12.72 -18.28 1.00
CA ASP A 106 11.48 -18.63 0.32
C ASP A 106 10.55 -17.42 0.14
N ARG A 107 10.68 -16.74 -1.01
CA ARG A 107 9.86 -15.55 -1.33
C ARG A 107 8.44 -15.90 -1.74
N HIS A 108 8.25 -17.10 -2.31
CA HIS A 108 6.94 -17.54 -2.75
C HIS A 108 6.09 -17.98 -1.55
N GLY A 109 6.66 -18.81 -0.66
CA GLY A 109 6.03 -19.18 0.60
C GLY A 109 5.66 -17.96 1.45
N LEU A 110 6.60 -17.00 1.61
CA LEU A 110 6.32 -15.73 2.31
C LEU A 110 5.11 -15.00 1.72
N TYR A 111 5.04 -14.89 0.39
CA TYR A 111 3.93 -14.20 -0.27
C TYR A 111 2.59 -14.90 -0.03
N ILE A 112 2.55 -16.24 -0.11
CA ILE A 112 1.35 -17.02 0.14
C ILE A 112 0.87 -16.85 1.59
N GLU A 113 1.76 -17.05 2.57
CA GLU A 113 1.42 -16.99 3.99
C GLU A 113 0.98 -15.58 4.41
N VAL A 114 1.70 -14.53 3.97
CA VAL A 114 1.28 -13.14 4.20
C VAL A 114 -0.06 -12.87 3.51
N GLY A 115 -0.28 -13.41 2.30
CA GLY A 115 -1.56 -13.28 1.59
C GLY A 115 -2.75 -13.86 2.37
N GLU A 116 -2.59 -15.00 3.03
CA GLU A 116 -3.60 -15.60 3.90
C GLU A 116 -3.89 -14.72 5.12
N VAL A 117 -2.85 -14.23 5.80
CA VAL A 117 -3.00 -13.32 6.95
C VAL A 117 -3.68 -12.02 6.53
N VAL A 118 -3.30 -11.46 5.38
CA VAL A 118 -3.91 -10.25 4.83
C VAL A 118 -5.41 -10.48 4.56
N ALA A 119 -5.79 -11.64 4.01
CA ALA A 119 -7.20 -11.97 3.79
C ALA A 119 -8.01 -12.01 5.10
N ASP A 120 -7.43 -12.55 6.18
CA ASP A 120 -8.08 -12.58 7.50
C ASP A 120 -8.22 -11.17 8.09
N VAL A 121 -7.15 -10.36 8.02
CA VAL A 121 -7.15 -8.99 8.57
C VAL A 121 -8.07 -8.06 7.78
N VAL A 122 -8.32 -8.31 6.48
CA VAL A 122 -9.36 -7.56 5.73
C VAL A 122 -10.70 -7.60 6.46
N THR A 123 -11.06 -8.73 7.08
CA THR A 123 -12.30 -8.84 7.87
C THR A 123 -12.26 -7.94 9.09
N LEU A 124 -11.15 -7.92 9.84
CA LEU A 124 -10.97 -7.07 11.02
C LEU A 124 -11.06 -5.58 10.66
N VAL A 125 -10.39 -5.17 9.57
CA VAL A 125 -10.43 -3.80 9.06
C VAL A 125 -11.84 -3.42 8.66
N SER A 126 -12.58 -4.30 7.96
CA SER A 126 -13.96 -4.05 7.55
C SER A 126 -14.92 -3.84 8.73
N GLN A 127 -14.62 -4.45 9.89
CA GLN A 127 -15.38 -4.33 11.13
C GLN A 127 -14.91 -3.15 12.00
N GLY A 128 -13.89 -2.40 11.57
CA GLY A 128 -13.34 -1.26 12.31
C GLY A 128 -12.52 -1.65 13.54
N VAL A 129 -12.09 -2.92 13.64
CA VAL A 129 -11.26 -3.42 14.74
C VAL A 129 -9.91 -2.71 14.70
N ARG A 130 -9.49 -2.18 15.85
CA ARG A 130 -8.20 -1.47 15.98
C ARG A 130 -7.02 -2.46 15.92
N PRO A 131 -5.87 -2.06 15.37
CA PRO A 131 -4.66 -2.88 15.40
C PRO A 131 -4.29 -3.37 16.80
N HIS A 132 -4.01 -4.66 16.94
CA HIS A 132 -3.64 -5.29 18.21
C HIS A 132 -2.68 -6.46 17.97
N GLY A 133 -1.92 -6.84 19.00
CA GLY A 133 -1.22 -8.12 19.00
C GLY A 133 -2.19 -9.30 19.00
N GLY A 134 -1.71 -10.52 18.72
CA GLY A 134 -2.56 -11.71 18.63
C GLY A 134 -2.26 -12.53 17.38
N SER A 135 -3.12 -13.49 17.08
CA SER A 135 -2.85 -14.54 16.09
C SER A 135 -2.59 -14.02 14.67
N GLU A 136 -3.20 -12.92 14.25
CA GLU A 136 -2.95 -12.33 12.93
C GLU A 136 -1.56 -11.71 12.86
N LEU A 137 -1.17 -10.94 13.89
CA LEU A 137 0.18 -10.37 13.96
C LEU A 137 1.24 -11.47 14.09
N ASP A 138 1.00 -12.46 14.95
CA ASP A 138 1.94 -13.55 15.18
C ASP A 138 2.15 -14.38 13.92
N ARG A 139 1.10 -14.69 13.16
CA ARG A 139 1.24 -15.36 11.84
C ARG A 139 1.99 -14.51 10.84
N PHE A 140 1.73 -13.19 10.78
CA PHE A 140 2.47 -12.28 9.90
C PHE A 140 3.97 -12.28 10.21
N VAL A 141 4.34 -12.18 11.50
CA VAL A 141 5.74 -12.18 11.93
C VAL A 141 6.40 -13.55 11.70
N ASN A 142 5.70 -14.64 12.03
CA ASN A 142 6.19 -16.00 11.80
C ASN A 142 6.48 -16.25 10.32
N ALA A 143 5.58 -15.85 9.40
CA ALA A 143 5.83 -15.98 7.96
C ALA A 143 7.13 -15.27 7.54
N HIS A 144 7.36 -14.07 8.06
CA HIS A 144 8.61 -13.32 7.81
C HIS A 144 9.85 -13.99 8.40
N ALA A 145 9.74 -14.58 9.60
CA ALA A 145 10.82 -15.28 10.29
C ALA A 145 11.17 -16.60 9.59
N ASP A 146 10.17 -17.43 9.30
CA ASP A 146 10.31 -18.74 8.68
C ASP A 146 10.92 -18.62 7.28
N ALA A 147 10.45 -17.65 6.49
CA ALA A 147 11.03 -17.38 5.16
C ALA A 147 12.50 -16.95 5.20
N ARG A 148 13.01 -16.49 6.35
CA ARG A 148 14.42 -16.13 6.61
C ARG A 148 15.18 -17.23 7.37
N GLY A 149 14.48 -18.28 7.83
CA GLY A 149 15.02 -19.31 8.73
C GLY A 149 15.42 -18.76 10.10
N GLU A 150 14.68 -17.76 10.58
CA GLU A 150 14.78 -17.15 11.90
C GLU A 150 13.60 -17.58 12.78
N ARG A 151 13.50 -17.01 13.99
CA ARG A 151 12.36 -17.23 14.88
C ARG A 151 11.69 -15.90 15.18
N ASP A 152 10.39 -15.93 15.37
CA ASP A 152 9.65 -14.81 15.97
C ASP A 152 10.18 -14.56 17.40
N THR A 153 10.85 -13.43 17.56
CA THR A 153 11.43 -12.95 18.81
C THR A 153 11.16 -11.45 18.92
N PRO A 154 11.18 -10.86 20.12
CA PRO A 154 11.05 -9.41 20.28
C PRO A 154 12.07 -8.63 19.42
N GLN A 155 13.32 -9.10 19.37
CA GLN A 155 14.35 -8.50 18.54
C GLN A 155 14.04 -8.59 17.04
N PHE A 156 13.50 -9.73 16.57
CA PHE A 156 13.08 -9.87 15.17
C PHE A 156 11.92 -8.91 14.82
N ARG A 157 10.94 -8.78 15.73
CA ARG A 157 9.84 -7.83 15.58
C ARG A 157 10.32 -6.38 15.51
N GLU A 158 11.28 -6.00 16.36
CA GLU A 158 11.94 -4.69 16.29
C GLU A 158 12.68 -4.49 14.95
N HIS A 159 13.42 -5.49 14.48
CA HIS A 159 14.10 -5.44 13.20
C HIS A 159 13.14 -5.27 12.00
N MET A 160 11.92 -5.81 12.08
CA MET A 160 10.89 -5.60 11.04
C MET A 160 10.38 -4.16 10.97
N LEU A 161 10.57 -3.37 12.04
CA LEU A 161 10.15 -1.96 12.10
C LEU A 161 11.25 -0.98 11.65
N ILE A 162 12.52 -1.39 11.64
CA ILE A 162 13.62 -0.58 11.11
C ILE A 162 13.33 -0.24 9.65
N ASP A 163 13.47 1.03 9.24
CA ASP A 163 13.23 1.49 7.87
C ASP A 163 11.87 1.05 7.25
N ALA A 164 10.88 0.73 8.10
CA ALA A 164 9.55 0.35 7.66
C ALA A 164 8.85 1.57 7.05
N THR A 165 8.28 1.36 5.86
CA THR A 165 7.73 2.42 5.02
C THR A 165 6.20 2.48 5.06
N ASP A 166 5.54 1.63 5.85
CA ASP A 166 4.08 1.49 5.86
C ASP A 166 3.35 2.81 6.12
N ASN A 167 3.94 3.67 6.97
CA ASN A 167 3.43 5.00 7.30
C ASN A 167 3.76 6.10 6.27
N HIS A 168 4.39 5.75 5.14
CA HIS A 168 4.74 6.74 4.12
C HIS A 168 3.48 7.33 3.49
N HIS A 169 3.37 8.67 3.53
CA HIS A 169 2.23 9.40 2.97
C HIS A 169 1.92 9.05 1.51
N ARG A 170 2.93 8.72 0.69
CA ARG A 170 2.74 8.29 -0.71
C ARG A 170 2.04 6.94 -0.83
N ILE A 171 2.36 6.00 0.06
CA ILE A 171 1.70 4.68 0.12
C ILE A 171 0.25 4.84 0.53
N HIS A 172 -0.02 5.61 1.59
CA HIS A 172 -1.40 5.92 1.99
C HIS A 172 -2.18 6.63 0.87
N ARG A 173 -1.54 7.58 0.17
CA ARG A 173 -2.18 8.28 -0.95
C ARG A 173 -2.51 7.33 -2.10
N TYR A 174 -1.60 6.44 -2.48
CA TYR A 174 -1.85 5.40 -3.48
C TYR A 174 -3.07 4.57 -3.09
N TRP A 175 -3.12 4.03 -1.88
CA TRP A 175 -4.22 3.18 -1.44
C TRP A 175 -5.55 3.94 -1.29
N ALA A 176 -5.52 5.22 -0.90
CA ALA A 176 -6.71 6.06 -0.85
C ALA A 176 -7.30 6.29 -2.26
N LEU A 177 -6.46 6.56 -3.25
CA LEU A 177 -6.89 6.71 -4.65
C LEU A 177 -7.42 5.39 -5.23
N THR A 178 -6.75 4.27 -4.92
CA THR A 178 -7.22 2.93 -5.31
C THR A 178 -8.58 2.62 -4.69
N ALA A 179 -8.78 2.94 -3.41
CA ALA A 179 -10.06 2.75 -2.74
C ALA A 179 -11.16 3.64 -3.35
N GLN A 180 -10.86 4.89 -3.70
CA GLN A 180 -11.80 5.77 -4.41
C GLN A 180 -12.29 5.11 -5.71
N LEU A 181 -11.39 4.53 -6.50
CA LEU A 181 -11.73 3.91 -7.79
C LEU A 181 -12.39 2.52 -7.68
N LEU A 182 -12.10 1.76 -6.61
CA LEU A 182 -12.69 0.44 -6.37
C LEU A 182 -13.97 0.48 -5.52
N GLY A 183 -14.33 1.66 -4.98
CA GLY A 183 -15.52 1.87 -4.17
C GLY A 183 -15.42 1.19 -2.79
N THR A 184 -16.37 0.30 -2.47
CA THR A 184 -16.49 -0.32 -1.13
C THR A 184 -15.54 -1.50 -0.90
N ARG A 185 -14.70 -1.85 -1.89
CA ARG A 185 -13.75 -2.95 -1.75
C ARG A 185 -12.60 -2.55 -0.82
N ILE A 186 -12.41 -3.29 0.27
CA ILE A 186 -11.20 -3.18 1.09
C ILE A 186 -10.02 -3.72 0.29
N THR A 187 -9.04 -2.85 0.06
CA THR A 187 -7.78 -3.18 -0.60
C THR A 187 -6.79 -3.74 0.41
N VAL A 188 -5.68 -4.31 -0.06
CA VAL A 188 -4.64 -4.82 0.85
C VAL A 188 -3.91 -3.71 1.61
N GLY A 189 -3.98 -2.46 1.14
CA GLY A 189 -3.29 -1.32 1.77
C GLY A 189 -3.64 -1.10 3.24
N PRO A 190 -4.93 -0.86 3.58
CA PRO A 190 -5.39 -0.76 4.96
C PRO A 190 -5.02 -1.96 5.84
N THR A 191 -4.91 -3.15 5.25
CA THR A 191 -4.51 -4.36 5.98
C THR A 191 -3.02 -4.37 6.32
N HIS A 192 -2.15 -3.98 5.38
CA HIS A 192 -0.72 -3.81 5.68
C HIS A 192 -0.50 -2.73 6.75
N ASP A 193 -1.25 -1.62 6.67
CA ASP A 193 -1.24 -0.57 7.69
C ASP A 193 -1.72 -1.10 9.06
N TRP A 194 -2.76 -1.94 9.09
CA TRP A 194 -3.21 -2.59 10.32
C TRP A 194 -2.13 -3.47 10.94
N LEU A 195 -1.47 -4.32 10.16
CA LEU A 195 -0.40 -5.20 10.63
C LEU A 195 0.82 -4.43 11.13
N TYR A 196 1.22 -3.37 10.41
CA TYR A 196 2.30 -2.49 10.83
C TYR A 196 1.95 -1.80 12.16
N ASN A 197 0.76 -1.23 12.29
CA ASN A 197 0.35 -0.58 13.53
C ASN A 197 0.23 -1.58 14.69
N ALA A 198 -0.20 -2.82 14.43
CA ALA A 198 -0.21 -3.88 15.43
C ALA A 198 1.21 -4.22 15.91
N LEU A 199 2.17 -4.29 14.99
CA LEU A 199 3.58 -4.55 15.28
C LEU A 199 4.28 -3.38 16.00
N ALA A 200 3.97 -2.15 15.62
CA ALA A 200 4.59 -0.93 16.15
C ALA A 200 4.04 -0.52 17.52
N ARG A 201 2.93 -1.12 17.96
CA ARG A 201 2.43 -0.90 19.32
C ARG A 201 3.41 -1.55 20.30
N PRO A 202 3.79 -0.84 21.38
CA PRO A 202 4.49 -1.47 22.49
C PRO A 202 3.68 -2.68 22.93
N THR A 203 4.30 -3.85 22.99
CA THR A 203 3.72 -4.99 23.71
C THR A 203 3.50 -4.48 25.13
N GLU A 204 2.25 -4.22 25.52
CA GLU A 204 1.94 -4.05 26.94
C GLU A 204 2.36 -5.36 27.60
N LEU A 205 3.55 -5.33 28.21
CA LEU A 205 4.04 -6.38 29.08
C LEU A 205 2.91 -6.66 30.06
N ALA A 206 2.53 -7.93 30.13
CA ALA A 206 1.51 -8.44 31.03
C ALA A 206 1.62 -7.78 32.42
N ASP A 207 0.75 -6.80 32.67
CA ASP A 207 0.49 -6.31 34.02
C ASP A 207 -0.51 -7.27 34.68
N THR A 208 -0.06 -8.53 34.78
CA THR A 208 -0.63 -9.57 35.63
C THR A 208 0.52 -10.32 36.28
N ALA A 209 1.37 -9.58 36.98
CA ALA A 209 2.24 -10.09 38.01
C ALA A 209 2.33 -9.04 39.11
N ASP A 210 1.25 -8.95 39.90
CA ASP A 210 1.22 -8.72 41.36
C ASP A 210 -0.08 -8.00 41.77
N ARG A 211 -1.09 -8.78 42.17
CA ARG A 211 -2.12 -8.42 43.17
C ARG A 211 -2.82 -9.66 43.72
#